data_AF-A0A7X8UVW4-F1
#
_entry.id   AF-A0A7X8UVW4-F1
#
_cell.length_a   1.000
_cell.length_b   1.000
_cell.length_c   1.000
_cell.angle_alpha   90.00
_cell.angle_beta   90.00
_cell.angle_gamma   90.00
#
_symmetry.space_group_name_H-M   'P 1'
#
loop_
_entity.id
_entity.type
_entity.pdbx_description
1 polymer ?
#
loop_
_entity_poly.entity_id
_entity_poly.type
_entity_poly.pdbx_seq_one_letter_code
_entity_poly.pdbx_strand_id
1 'polypeptide(L)'
;MHVLTKGEQARLGFAVTLLLLMGGSLFAASEVGYTLQLGGDNQAASIKAGNYVYFTPGSSADNQAFAQGAPITWDATITASGVQGGGPGAGSAVKGVANFVFDLELRHGNASGPIVNQEVFYSSIHDGGSQCMPSGGTIPEGLCPPCLAGAAFAFSFNVWSVGPGRVSDPAYRTSAGKLCPGYPNLPNGGGPNMNVCQFPTIEPGKLCGMGAGYQRWVRNVGATHCEPGVGLVGTGGLGIGPVVEGQIDTSGLPAGTYTLKLIPRPGTNALRGDLNLLAAQAAFATVAEQLVGDTVTFVVTEPLCIEDADCEDGDLCTVDSCVGGDCVNEPIDCGSEVCNPDTGTCVECLEDSHCATGEICDGNECVSSHQDPPYLVSAWNTIEHGSGNLFALEFPIGSADVKTEPRQNVDAPYWIITLNFSEDMEAVDGSVELGDEIVLNQALFGGAYFVSGTELEIFLMDVPANQTCLSITVSGLRSVATGLLLAGDNDVHIGALYGDVNRNKVVNIQDLSRVKSQLFQSITGLNADCDVNCNNAINIVDLSLVKANLFKSVTCP
;
A
#
# COMPACT_ATOMS: atom_id res chain seq x y z
N MET A 1 29.79 23.21 -32.41
CA MET A 1 30.67 22.12 -32.87
C MET A 1 31.13 21.34 -31.66
N HIS A 2 30.32 20.38 -31.21
CA HIS A 2 30.69 19.42 -30.16
C HIS A 2 30.44 18.02 -30.72
N VAL A 3 31.24 17.05 -30.27
CA VAL A 3 31.20 15.66 -30.73
C VAL A 3 30.64 14.82 -29.59
N LEU A 4 29.50 14.17 -29.83
CA LEU A 4 29.03 13.08 -28.97
C LEU A 4 29.70 11.78 -29.41
N THR A 5 30.12 10.97 -28.44
CA THR A 5 30.90 9.75 -28.63
C THR A 5 30.01 8.56 -29.00
N LYS A 6 30.59 7.57 -29.70
CA LYS A 6 29.92 6.29 -29.98
C LYS A 6 29.83 5.47 -28.68
N GLY A 7 28.61 5.14 -28.27
CA GLY A 7 28.35 4.21 -27.16
C GLY A 7 27.03 3.45 -27.34
N GLU A 8 25.95 4.15 -27.71
CA GLU A 8 24.58 3.60 -27.67
C GLU A 8 23.98 3.40 -29.07
N GLN A 9 24.46 2.40 -29.82
CA GLN A 9 23.74 1.91 -31.01
C GLN A 9 23.79 0.38 -31.13
N ALA A 10 22.91 -0.28 -30.39
CA ALA A 10 22.51 -1.66 -30.66
C ALA A 10 21.00 -1.85 -30.39
N ARG A 11 20.25 -2.14 -31.46
CA ARG A 11 18.92 -2.78 -31.44
C ARG A 11 17.78 -2.06 -30.71
N LEU A 12 17.32 -0.95 -31.30
CA LEU A 12 15.86 -0.75 -31.38
C LEU A 12 15.29 -1.80 -32.37
N GLY A 13 14.24 -2.52 -31.99
CA GLY A 13 13.63 -3.57 -32.81
C GLY A 13 13.06 -3.06 -34.14
N PHE A 14 13.29 -3.80 -35.23
CA PHE A 14 13.06 -3.32 -36.60
C PHE A 14 11.60 -3.48 -37.07
N ALA A 15 10.68 -2.71 -36.49
CA ALA A 15 9.28 -2.62 -36.93
C ALA A 15 9.12 -1.74 -38.20
N VAL A 16 9.70 -2.17 -39.32
CA VAL A 16 9.60 -1.44 -40.60
C VAL A 16 8.30 -1.78 -41.33
N THR A 17 7.25 -1.03 -40.99
CA THR A 17 5.99 -1.00 -41.74
C THR A 17 6.19 -0.27 -43.07
N LEU A 18 6.74 -0.97 -44.07
CA LEU A 18 6.94 -0.43 -45.42
C LEU A 18 5.60 -0.32 -46.16
N LEU A 19 4.93 0.83 -46.03
CA LEU A 19 3.60 1.09 -46.57
C LEU A 19 3.59 1.24 -48.12
N LEU A 20 3.75 0.14 -48.85
CA LEU A 20 3.65 0.14 -50.31
C LEU A 20 2.19 0.21 -50.79
N LEU A 21 1.76 1.41 -51.19
CA LEU A 21 0.44 1.64 -51.79
C LEU A 21 0.33 1.05 -53.21
N MET A 22 -0.12 -0.19 -53.32
CA MET A 22 -0.79 -0.71 -54.52
C MET A 22 -2.08 -1.44 -54.15
N GLY A 23 -3.19 -1.05 -54.78
CA GLY A 23 -4.55 -1.41 -54.37
C GLY A 23 -4.98 -2.83 -54.75
N GLY A 24 -4.43 -3.84 -54.07
CA GLY A 24 -5.02 -5.17 -53.96
C GLY A 24 -5.35 -5.47 -52.50
N SER A 25 -6.56 -5.98 -52.21
CA SER A 25 -6.95 -6.41 -50.86
C SER A 25 -6.22 -7.70 -50.49
N LEU A 26 -4.94 -7.58 -50.12
CA LEU A 26 -4.16 -8.64 -49.48
C LEU A 26 -4.72 -8.85 -48.07
N PHE A 27 -5.79 -9.64 -47.97
CA PHE A 27 -6.17 -10.25 -46.71
C PHE A 27 -4.99 -11.07 -46.21
N ALA A 28 -4.50 -10.77 -45.00
CA ALA A 28 -3.41 -11.51 -44.39
C ALA A 28 -3.78 -13.00 -44.30
N ALA A 29 -2.83 -13.88 -44.65
CA ALA A 29 -3.03 -15.33 -44.58
C ALA A 29 -3.34 -15.78 -43.15
N SER A 30 -3.93 -16.97 -42.99
CA SER A 30 -4.29 -17.48 -41.66
C SER A 30 -3.05 -17.74 -40.81
N GLU A 31 -2.98 -17.09 -39.66
CA GLU A 31 -1.81 -17.05 -38.80
C GLU A 31 -2.14 -17.59 -37.41
N VAL A 32 -1.22 -18.38 -36.85
CA VAL A 32 -1.23 -18.73 -35.42
C VAL A 32 0.08 -18.25 -34.81
N GLY A 33 -0.03 -17.25 -33.95
CA GLY A 33 1.08 -16.68 -33.19
C GLY A 33 1.11 -17.22 -31.77
N TYR A 34 2.31 -17.40 -31.24
CA TYR A 34 2.57 -17.75 -29.86
C TYR A 34 3.26 -16.56 -29.17
N THR A 35 3.17 -16.47 -27.84
CA THR A 35 3.98 -15.52 -27.07
C THR A 35 4.42 -16.18 -25.78
N LEU A 36 5.72 -16.11 -25.49
CA LEU A 36 6.34 -16.63 -24.27
C LEU A 36 6.39 -15.55 -23.19
N GLN A 37 6.15 -15.98 -21.95
CA GLN A 37 6.14 -15.14 -20.77
C GLN A 37 6.91 -15.85 -19.63
N LEU A 38 7.64 -15.09 -18.80
CA LEU A 38 8.44 -15.59 -17.67
C LEU A 38 8.03 -14.90 -16.36
N GLY A 39 8.30 -15.54 -15.22
CA GLY A 39 8.01 -14.97 -13.90
C GLY A 39 6.52 -14.92 -13.53
N GLY A 40 5.70 -15.77 -14.16
CA GLY A 40 4.31 -15.97 -13.76
C GLY A 40 4.16 -16.81 -12.48
N ASP A 41 2.93 -16.96 -11.99
CA ASP A 41 2.60 -17.85 -10.87
C ASP A 41 1.54 -18.88 -11.31
N ASN A 42 1.91 -20.15 -11.20
CA ASN A 42 1.07 -21.28 -11.58
C ASN A 42 0.10 -21.74 -10.48
N GLN A 43 0.12 -21.10 -9.31
CA GLN A 43 -0.76 -21.38 -8.18
C GLN A 43 -0.64 -22.83 -7.65
N ALA A 44 0.52 -23.49 -7.83
CA ALA A 44 0.69 -24.90 -7.47
C ALA A 44 0.32 -25.25 -6.02
N ALA A 45 0.61 -24.37 -5.05
CA ALA A 45 0.20 -24.54 -3.65
C ALA A 45 -1.33 -24.53 -3.49
N SER A 46 -2.00 -23.52 -4.05
CA SER A 46 -3.46 -23.38 -4.08
C SER A 46 -4.12 -24.60 -4.75
N ILE A 47 -3.61 -25.02 -5.91
CA ILE A 47 -4.16 -26.12 -6.69
C ILE A 47 -3.95 -27.46 -5.97
N LYS A 48 -2.80 -27.71 -5.34
CA LYS A 48 -2.56 -28.90 -4.49
C LYS A 48 -3.48 -28.94 -3.27
N ALA A 49 -3.81 -27.79 -2.69
CA ALA A 49 -4.84 -27.66 -1.64
C ALA A 49 -6.29 -27.84 -2.15
N GLY A 50 -6.49 -28.03 -3.47
CA GLY A 50 -7.81 -28.18 -4.10
C GLY A 50 -8.51 -26.88 -4.46
N ASN A 51 -7.85 -25.73 -4.26
CA ASN A 51 -8.35 -24.41 -4.63
C ASN A 51 -7.93 -24.09 -6.07
N TYR A 52 -8.86 -24.25 -7.02
CA TYR A 52 -8.63 -23.89 -8.42
C TYR A 52 -8.62 -22.36 -8.57
N VAL A 53 -7.43 -21.79 -8.78
CA VAL A 53 -7.18 -20.36 -9.01
C VAL A 53 -6.74 -20.16 -10.47
N TYR A 54 -6.91 -18.96 -11.02
CA TYR A 54 -6.38 -18.65 -12.34
C TYR A 54 -4.84 -18.60 -12.32
N PHE A 55 -4.21 -19.11 -13.38
CA PHE A 55 -2.78 -18.89 -13.63
C PHE A 55 -2.50 -17.38 -13.77
N THR A 56 -1.48 -16.86 -13.10
CA THR A 56 -1.03 -15.46 -13.21
C THR A 56 0.01 -15.35 -14.33
N PRO A 57 -0.30 -14.71 -15.48
CA PRO A 57 0.62 -14.62 -16.61
C PRO A 57 1.93 -13.91 -16.26
N GLY A 58 3.04 -14.39 -16.82
CA GLY A 58 4.35 -13.76 -16.66
C GLY A 58 4.53 -12.49 -17.51
N SER A 59 5.77 -12.01 -17.61
CA SER A 59 6.18 -10.92 -18.51
C SER A 59 6.87 -11.46 -19.76
N SER A 60 6.56 -10.88 -20.92
CA SER A 60 7.25 -11.13 -22.20
C SER A 60 8.45 -10.19 -22.43
N ALA A 61 8.92 -9.49 -21.39
CA ALA A 61 10.07 -8.61 -21.48
C ALA A 61 11.39 -9.39 -21.62
N ASP A 62 12.28 -8.91 -22.48
CA ASP A 62 13.64 -9.42 -22.63
C ASP A 62 14.56 -8.99 -21.47
N ASN A 63 15.54 -9.82 -21.15
CA ASN A 63 16.57 -9.63 -20.10
C ASN A 63 16.02 -9.51 -18.67
N GLN A 64 14.92 -10.19 -18.35
CA GLN A 64 14.50 -10.40 -16.96
C GLN A 64 15.60 -11.11 -16.17
N ALA A 65 15.86 -10.70 -14.92
CA ALA A 65 16.88 -11.30 -14.06
C ALA A 65 16.25 -12.24 -13.04
N PHE A 66 16.90 -13.38 -12.80
CA PHE A 66 16.49 -14.41 -11.83
C PHE A 66 17.74 -14.98 -11.14
N ALA A 67 17.68 -15.24 -9.83
CA ALA A 67 18.78 -15.84 -9.09
C ALA A 67 19.05 -17.30 -9.52
N GLN A 68 20.30 -17.74 -9.49
CA GLN A 68 20.65 -19.15 -9.66
C GLN A 68 20.16 -19.95 -8.45
N GLY A 69 19.37 -21.00 -8.70
CA GLY A 69 18.69 -21.81 -7.67
C GLY A 69 17.19 -21.49 -7.57
N ALA A 70 16.77 -20.26 -7.87
CA ALA A 70 15.36 -19.88 -7.92
C ALA A 70 14.68 -20.39 -9.20
N PRO A 71 13.56 -21.14 -9.13
CA PRO A 71 12.91 -21.71 -10.29
C PRO A 71 12.12 -20.68 -11.10
N ILE A 72 12.30 -20.65 -12.42
CA ILE A 72 11.65 -19.68 -13.30
C ILE A 72 10.37 -20.30 -13.89
N THR A 73 9.20 -19.85 -13.43
CA THR A 73 7.93 -20.14 -14.09
C THR A 73 7.89 -19.53 -15.49
N TRP A 74 7.43 -20.29 -16.47
CA TRP A 74 7.18 -19.83 -17.83
C TRP A 74 5.76 -20.20 -18.27
N ASP A 75 5.20 -19.41 -19.17
CA ASP A 75 3.92 -19.69 -19.82
C ASP A 75 3.95 -19.35 -21.31
N ALA A 76 2.99 -19.92 -22.04
CA ALA A 76 2.77 -19.65 -23.45
C ALA A 76 1.32 -19.27 -23.71
N THR A 77 1.10 -18.06 -24.22
CA THR A 77 -0.19 -17.63 -24.79
C THR A 77 -0.23 -17.91 -26.29
N ILE A 78 -1.44 -18.00 -26.84
CA ILE A 78 -1.69 -18.24 -28.27
C ILE A 78 -2.65 -17.18 -28.80
N THR A 79 -2.41 -16.72 -30.03
CA THR A 79 -3.29 -15.84 -30.82
C THR A 79 -3.58 -16.47 -32.18
N ALA A 80 -4.73 -16.13 -32.77
CA ALA A 80 -5.07 -16.53 -34.15
C ALA A 80 -5.53 -15.30 -34.95
N SER A 81 -5.00 -15.13 -36.16
CA SER A 81 -5.27 -13.95 -36.98
C SER A 81 -5.45 -14.29 -38.47
N GLY A 82 -5.83 -13.28 -39.26
CA GLY A 82 -5.91 -13.39 -40.72
C GLY A 82 -7.14 -14.14 -41.27
N VAL A 83 -7.02 -14.47 -42.55
CA VAL A 83 -8.05 -15.04 -43.42
C VAL A 83 -7.44 -16.25 -44.12
N GLN A 84 -8.20 -17.35 -44.18
CA GLN A 84 -7.75 -18.58 -44.83
C GLN A 84 -7.62 -18.32 -46.34
N GLY A 85 -6.42 -18.47 -46.90
CA GLY A 85 -6.10 -18.17 -48.30
C GLY A 85 -6.49 -19.27 -49.28
N GLY A 86 -6.59 -20.53 -48.83
CA GLY A 86 -6.93 -21.67 -49.68
C GLY A 86 -7.65 -22.82 -48.98
N GLY A 87 -8.26 -23.70 -49.78
CA GLY A 87 -8.95 -24.90 -49.29
C GLY A 87 -10.32 -24.62 -48.64
N PRO A 88 -10.82 -25.54 -47.79
CA PRO A 88 -12.07 -25.34 -47.06
C PRO A 88 -11.94 -24.17 -46.07
N GLY A 89 -12.78 -23.15 -46.24
CA GLY A 89 -12.70 -21.89 -45.48
C GLY A 89 -12.06 -20.72 -46.22
N ALA A 90 -11.54 -20.93 -47.44
CA ALA A 90 -10.92 -19.88 -48.25
C ALA A 90 -11.77 -18.58 -48.32
N GLY A 91 -11.13 -17.44 -48.06
CA GLY A 91 -11.78 -16.12 -47.99
C GLY A 91 -12.48 -15.80 -46.66
N SER A 92 -12.43 -16.70 -45.67
CA SER A 92 -13.04 -16.49 -44.35
C SER A 92 -11.99 -16.21 -43.27
N ALA A 93 -12.30 -15.25 -42.38
CA ALA A 93 -11.47 -14.97 -41.20
C ALA A 93 -11.43 -16.18 -40.26
N VAL A 94 -10.27 -16.45 -39.64
CA VAL A 94 -10.12 -17.56 -38.69
C VAL A 94 -11.04 -17.38 -37.47
N LYS A 95 -11.35 -18.49 -36.80
CA LYS A 95 -12.18 -18.52 -35.58
C LYS A 95 -11.41 -19.01 -34.34
N GLY A 96 -10.10 -18.79 -34.29
CA GLY A 96 -9.23 -19.29 -33.23
C GLY A 96 -8.42 -20.51 -33.68
N VAL A 97 -7.67 -21.11 -32.76
CA VAL A 97 -6.87 -22.30 -33.00
C VAL A 97 -7.70 -23.56 -32.79
N ALA A 98 -7.62 -24.50 -33.73
CA ALA A 98 -8.33 -25.78 -33.69
C ALA A 98 -7.52 -26.89 -32.99
N ASN A 99 -6.20 -26.83 -33.13
CA ASN A 99 -5.23 -27.53 -32.30
C ASN A 99 -3.86 -26.85 -32.48
N PHE A 100 -3.01 -26.93 -31.46
CA PHE A 100 -1.63 -26.44 -31.48
C PHE A 100 -0.66 -27.59 -31.22
N VAL A 101 0.55 -27.48 -31.79
CA VAL A 101 1.70 -28.34 -31.47
C VAL A 101 2.95 -27.48 -31.53
N PHE A 102 3.80 -27.53 -30.51
CA PHE A 102 5.08 -26.83 -30.47
C PHE A 102 6.15 -27.61 -29.72
N ASP A 103 7.40 -27.24 -29.95
CA ASP A 103 8.55 -27.58 -29.11
C ASP A 103 9.01 -26.33 -28.35
N LEU A 104 9.62 -26.52 -27.19
CA LEU A 104 10.29 -25.50 -26.40
C LEU A 104 11.78 -25.85 -26.32
N GLU A 105 12.67 -24.87 -26.47
CA GLU A 105 14.12 -25.03 -26.29
C GLU A 105 14.65 -23.97 -25.30
N LEU A 106 15.51 -24.38 -24.36
CA LEU A 106 16.34 -23.45 -23.59
C LEU A 106 17.75 -23.41 -24.18
N ARG A 107 18.25 -22.21 -24.49
CA ARG A 107 19.55 -21.98 -25.13
C ARG A 107 20.38 -20.97 -24.35
N HIS A 108 21.70 -21.16 -24.32
CA HIS A 108 22.61 -20.15 -23.78
C HIS A 108 22.72 -18.94 -24.72
N GLY A 109 22.70 -17.74 -24.16
CA GLY A 109 22.98 -16.46 -24.81
C GLY A 109 21.87 -15.93 -25.73
N ASN A 110 21.51 -16.66 -26.79
CA ASN A 110 20.55 -16.20 -27.79
C ASN A 110 19.80 -17.37 -28.46
N ALA A 111 18.75 -17.05 -29.24
CA ALA A 111 17.89 -18.00 -29.97
C ALA A 111 18.60 -18.95 -30.96
N SER A 112 19.88 -18.71 -31.28
CA SER A 112 20.75 -19.54 -32.12
C SER A 112 21.97 -20.11 -31.37
N GLY A 113 22.11 -19.83 -30.07
CA GLY A 113 23.14 -20.39 -29.20
C GLY A 113 22.93 -21.88 -28.90
N PRO A 114 23.88 -22.54 -28.22
CA PRO A 114 23.78 -23.96 -27.89
C PRO A 114 22.59 -24.24 -26.96
N ILE A 115 21.92 -25.37 -27.16
CA ILE A 115 20.87 -25.85 -26.27
C ILE A 115 21.51 -26.28 -24.94
N VAL A 116 20.85 -25.97 -23.82
CA VAL A 116 21.25 -26.40 -22.47
C VAL A 116 21.32 -27.93 -22.42
N ASN A 117 22.39 -28.48 -21.85
CA ASN A 117 22.66 -29.93 -21.83
C ASN A 117 22.13 -30.65 -20.57
N GLN A 118 21.17 -30.05 -19.88
CA GLN A 118 20.58 -30.50 -18.62
C GLN A 118 19.05 -30.63 -18.75
N GLU A 119 18.44 -31.57 -18.04
CA GLU A 119 16.98 -31.71 -17.96
C GLU A 119 16.40 -30.72 -16.93
N VAL A 120 16.17 -29.49 -17.38
CA VAL A 120 15.76 -28.36 -16.52
C VAL A 120 14.25 -28.11 -16.47
N PHE A 121 13.46 -28.70 -17.37
CA PHE A 121 12.03 -28.42 -17.48
C PHE A 121 11.19 -29.35 -16.60
N TYR A 122 10.37 -28.78 -15.72
CA TYR A 122 9.43 -29.50 -14.88
C TYR A 122 8.12 -28.71 -14.71
N SER A 123 7.06 -29.31 -14.14
CA SER A 123 5.89 -28.57 -13.68
C SER A 123 5.63 -28.92 -12.21
N SER A 124 5.53 -27.90 -11.36
CA SER A 124 5.20 -28.07 -9.94
C SER A 124 3.75 -28.50 -9.69
N ILE A 125 2.87 -28.49 -10.71
CA ILE A 125 1.52 -29.07 -10.64
C ILE A 125 1.55 -30.59 -10.96
N HIS A 126 2.56 -31.05 -11.70
CA HIS A 126 2.74 -32.44 -12.16
C HIS A 126 4.17 -32.93 -11.83
N ASP A 127 4.50 -32.91 -10.54
CA ASP A 127 5.85 -32.89 -9.95
C ASP A 127 6.42 -34.27 -9.57
N GLY A 128 6.16 -35.31 -10.36
CA GLY A 128 6.62 -36.68 -10.08
C GLY A 128 5.86 -37.41 -8.97
N GLY A 129 5.11 -36.70 -8.13
CA GLY A 129 4.29 -37.28 -7.06
C GLY A 129 3.20 -38.21 -7.60
N SER A 130 2.89 -39.28 -6.86
CA SER A 130 1.81 -40.22 -7.19
C SER A 130 0.39 -39.64 -7.09
N GLN A 131 0.26 -38.34 -6.80
CA GLN A 131 -0.98 -37.61 -6.58
C GLN A 131 -1.13 -36.44 -7.57
N CYS A 132 -1.06 -36.71 -8.87
CA CYS A 132 -1.38 -35.76 -9.95
C CYS A 132 -2.85 -35.22 -9.95
N MET A 133 -3.63 -35.43 -8.87
CA MET A 133 -4.97 -34.89 -8.61
C MET A 133 -5.18 -34.71 -7.09
N PRO A 134 -5.84 -33.63 -6.61
CA PRO A 134 -6.10 -33.44 -5.18
C PRO A 134 -7.07 -34.48 -4.58
N SER A 135 -6.62 -35.14 -3.51
CA SER A 135 -7.40 -35.91 -2.51
C SER A 135 -8.52 -36.86 -3.01
N GLY A 136 -8.16 -38.15 -3.14
CA GLY A 136 -9.09 -39.26 -2.87
C GLY A 136 -9.54 -40.13 -4.05
N GLY A 137 -9.03 -39.92 -5.26
CA GLY A 137 -9.30 -40.77 -6.43
C GLY A 137 -8.05 -41.48 -6.93
N THR A 138 -7.88 -42.77 -6.60
CA THR A 138 -6.85 -43.61 -7.23
C THR A 138 -7.22 -43.87 -8.69
N ILE A 139 -6.60 -43.12 -9.61
CA ILE A 139 -6.63 -43.43 -11.03
C ILE A 139 -5.84 -44.73 -11.23
N PRO A 140 -6.32 -45.74 -11.99
CA PRO A 140 -5.54 -46.93 -12.28
C PRO A 140 -4.21 -46.58 -12.96
N GLU A 141 -3.14 -47.26 -12.55
CA GLU A 141 -1.80 -47.09 -13.11
C GLU A 141 -1.84 -47.24 -14.65
N GLY A 142 -1.30 -46.26 -15.36
CA GLY A 142 -1.32 -46.20 -16.83
C GLY A 142 -2.48 -45.39 -17.46
N LEU A 143 -3.42 -44.84 -16.68
CA LEU A 143 -4.45 -43.90 -17.20
C LEU A 143 -4.24 -42.43 -16.79
N CYS A 144 -3.31 -42.15 -15.89
CA CYS A 144 -2.70 -40.83 -15.80
C CYS A 144 -1.45 -40.86 -16.69
N PRO A 145 -1.31 -39.97 -17.70
CA PRO A 145 -0.02 -39.73 -18.35
C PRO A 145 1.04 -39.40 -17.29
N PRO A 146 2.31 -39.78 -17.47
CA PRO A 146 3.29 -39.73 -16.40
C PRO A 146 3.40 -38.32 -15.81
N CYS A 147 3.51 -38.23 -14.48
CA CYS A 147 3.79 -37.01 -13.73
C CYS A 147 5.24 -36.52 -13.96
N LEU A 148 5.73 -36.59 -15.19
CA LEU A 148 7.08 -36.26 -15.66
C LEU A 148 6.95 -35.45 -16.97
N ALA A 149 5.92 -34.60 -17.04
CA ALA A 149 5.45 -33.99 -18.28
C ALA A 149 6.22 -32.72 -18.68
N GLY A 150 7.10 -32.19 -17.82
CA GLY A 150 7.89 -30.97 -18.09
C GLY A 150 7.09 -29.67 -18.16
N ALA A 151 5.76 -29.77 -18.27
CA ALA A 151 4.79 -28.70 -18.44
C ALA A 151 3.39 -29.21 -18.06
N ALA A 152 2.45 -28.32 -17.77
CA ALA A 152 1.02 -28.60 -17.69
C ALA A 152 0.20 -27.69 -18.62
N PHE A 153 -1.10 -27.93 -18.71
CA PHE A 153 -2.03 -26.98 -19.33
C PHE A 153 -2.49 -25.97 -18.28
N ALA A 154 -2.41 -24.68 -18.60
CA ALA A 154 -2.64 -23.60 -17.63
C ALA A 154 -4.13 -23.41 -17.29
N PHE A 155 -4.42 -23.10 -16.03
CA PHE A 155 -5.77 -22.79 -15.53
C PHE A 155 -6.14 -21.33 -15.88
N SER A 156 -6.37 -21.04 -17.15
CA SER A 156 -6.49 -19.66 -17.63
C SER A 156 -7.86 -19.28 -18.22
N PHE A 157 -8.79 -20.23 -18.34
CA PHE A 157 -10.04 -20.03 -19.07
C PHE A 157 -11.27 -20.15 -18.17
N ASN A 158 -12.19 -19.19 -18.30
CA ASN A 158 -13.45 -19.22 -17.54
C ASN A 158 -14.45 -20.17 -18.22
N VAL A 159 -14.50 -21.43 -17.77
CA VAL A 159 -15.38 -22.44 -18.37
C VAL A 159 -16.82 -22.24 -17.87
N TRP A 160 -17.60 -21.49 -18.65
CA TRP A 160 -19.05 -21.26 -18.45
C TRP A 160 -19.45 -20.69 -17.07
N SER A 161 -18.65 -19.76 -16.55
CA SER A 161 -18.85 -19.13 -15.23
C SER A 161 -18.81 -20.10 -14.05
N VAL A 162 -18.17 -21.26 -14.22
CA VAL A 162 -17.96 -22.26 -13.14
C VAL A 162 -16.67 -21.95 -12.37
N GLY A 163 -15.65 -21.39 -13.03
CA GLY A 163 -14.34 -21.09 -12.45
C GLY A 163 -13.21 -21.19 -13.49
N PRO A 164 -11.94 -21.06 -13.05
CA PRO A 164 -10.78 -21.35 -13.88
C PRO A 164 -10.76 -22.82 -14.30
N GLY A 165 -10.49 -23.05 -15.58
CA GLY A 165 -10.26 -24.35 -16.18
C GLY A 165 -9.21 -24.26 -17.28
N ARG A 166 -8.73 -25.42 -17.72
CA ARG A 166 -7.69 -25.56 -18.73
C ARG A 166 -8.31 -25.74 -20.11
N VAL A 167 -7.54 -25.46 -21.16
CA VAL A 167 -7.93 -25.70 -22.57
C VAL A 167 -8.34 -27.17 -22.84
N SER A 168 -7.80 -28.08 -22.02
CA SER A 168 -7.99 -29.52 -22.03
C SER A 168 -9.20 -30.02 -21.23
N ASP A 169 -9.75 -29.22 -20.31
CA ASP A 169 -10.75 -29.72 -19.36
C ASP A 169 -12.11 -29.99 -20.03
N PRO A 170 -12.73 -31.15 -19.78
CA PRO A 170 -14.04 -31.46 -20.34
C PRO A 170 -15.11 -30.63 -19.62
N ALA A 171 -15.85 -29.82 -20.38
CA ALA A 171 -16.97 -29.02 -19.87
C ALA A 171 -18.07 -29.92 -19.26
N TYR A 172 -18.02 -30.11 -17.94
CA TYR A 172 -18.96 -30.94 -17.20
C TYR A 172 -19.48 -30.27 -15.93
N ARG A 173 -20.79 -30.45 -15.67
CA ARG A 173 -21.45 -30.06 -14.43
C ARG A 173 -21.88 -31.31 -13.68
N THR A 174 -21.47 -31.43 -12.42
CA THR A 174 -22.28 -32.11 -11.41
C THR A 174 -22.91 -31.06 -10.49
N SER A 175 -24.04 -31.39 -9.88
CA SER A 175 -24.72 -30.52 -8.90
C SER A 175 -23.98 -30.44 -7.55
N ALA A 176 -22.76 -30.95 -7.45
CA ALA A 176 -22.07 -31.24 -6.19
C ALA A 176 -20.66 -30.62 -6.07
N GLY A 177 -20.30 -29.69 -6.95
CA GLY A 177 -19.09 -28.83 -6.82
C GLY A 177 -17.73 -29.50 -7.02
N LYS A 178 -17.63 -30.84 -7.02
CA LYS A 178 -16.36 -31.54 -7.31
C LYS A 178 -16.08 -31.66 -8.81
N LEU A 179 -15.05 -30.95 -9.28
CA LEU A 179 -14.20 -31.42 -10.38
C LEU A 179 -13.36 -32.59 -9.84
N CYS A 180 -13.53 -33.78 -10.42
CA CYS A 180 -12.89 -35.03 -9.98
C CYS A 180 -12.80 -36.04 -11.16
N PRO A 181 -11.87 -37.02 -11.09
CA PRO A 181 -11.41 -37.72 -12.28
C PRO A 181 -12.37 -38.81 -12.82
N GLY A 182 -12.39 -38.93 -14.16
CA GLY A 182 -12.74 -40.14 -14.89
C GLY A 182 -14.22 -40.52 -14.99
N TYR A 183 -14.93 -40.02 -16.01
CA TYR A 183 -16.18 -40.65 -16.49
C TYR A 183 -16.28 -40.68 -18.03
N PRO A 184 -16.83 -41.74 -18.67
CA PRO A 184 -16.84 -41.87 -20.13
C PRO A 184 -18.06 -41.20 -20.79
N ASN A 185 -17.85 -40.66 -22.00
CA ASN A 185 -18.87 -40.44 -23.05
C ASN A 185 -20.28 -39.99 -22.58
N LEU A 186 -20.43 -38.73 -22.13
CA LEU A 186 -21.73 -38.09 -22.04
C LEU A 186 -22.12 -37.43 -23.38
N PRO A 187 -23.30 -37.71 -23.98
CA PRO A 187 -23.60 -37.29 -25.35
C PRO A 187 -23.69 -35.76 -25.61
N ASN A 188 -23.96 -34.96 -24.57
CA ASN A 188 -24.46 -33.58 -24.69
C ASN A 188 -23.51 -32.50 -24.10
N GLY A 189 -22.23 -32.79 -23.91
CA GLY A 189 -21.22 -31.80 -23.47
C GLY A 189 -20.87 -30.80 -24.58
N GLY A 190 -21.73 -29.81 -24.82
CA GLY A 190 -21.69 -28.93 -25.98
C GLY A 190 -20.79 -27.69 -25.88
N GLY A 191 -19.47 -27.87 -25.99
CA GLY A 191 -18.49 -26.77 -25.98
C GLY A 191 -17.20 -27.06 -26.76
N PRO A 192 -16.35 -26.03 -27.01
CA PRO A 192 -15.06 -26.17 -27.66
C PRO A 192 -13.98 -26.64 -26.67
N ASN A 193 -13.87 -27.96 -26.43
CA ASN A 193 -12.94 -28.54 -25.44
C ASN A 193 -11.81 -29.31 -26.15
N MET A 194 -10.52 -28.99 -25.92
CA MET A 194 -9.39 -29.66 -26.57
C MET A 194 -9.05 -31.02 -25.94
N ASN A 195 -9.98 -31.96 -26.03
CA ASN A 195 -9.91 -33.28 -25.36
C ASN A 195 -8.89 -34.27 -25.96
N VAL A 196 -8.12 -33.89 -27.01
CA VAL A 196 -6.86 -34.58 -27.34
C VAL A 196 -5.72 -33.72 -26.80
N CYS A 197 -4.98 -34.25 -25.84
CA CYS A 197 -3.81 -33.62 -25.26
C CYS A 197 -2.58 -34.51 -25.46
N GLN A 198 -1.46 -33.90 -25.81
CA GLN A 198 -0.16 -34.53 -25.92
C GLN A 198 0.81 -33.71 -25.06
N PHE A 199 1.19 -34.28 -23.91
CA PHE A 199 2.30 -33.78 -23.11
C PHE A 199 3.62 -34.01 -23.87
N PRO A 200 4.62 -33.13 -23.70
CA PRO A 200 5.87 -33.25 -24.44
C PRO A 200 6.71 -34.42 -23.95
N THR A 201 7.63 -34.86 -24.81
CA THR A 201 8.82 -35.60 -24.35
C THR A 201 9.84 -34.60 -23.83
N ILE A 202 10.33 -34.80 -22.60
CA ILE A 202 11.48 -34.05 -22.09
C ILE A 202 12.75 -34.56 -22.79
N GLU A 203 13.60 -33.63 -23.24
CA GLU A 203 15.00 -33.89 -23.55
C GLU A 203 15.86 -32.85 -22.81
N PRO A 204 17.18 -33.07 -22.64
CA PRO A 204 18.08 -32.04 -22.13
C PRO A 204 17.91 -30.70 -22.89
N GLY A 205 17.52 -29.67 -22.15
CA GLY A 205 17.22 -28.33 -22.65
C GLY A 205 16.00 -28.21 -23.57
N LYS A 206 15.07 -29.19 -23.62
CA LYS A 206 13.87 -29.11 -24.47
C LYS A 206 12.60 -29.75 -23.90
N LEU A 207 11.47 -29.31 -24.44
CA LEU A 207 10.20 -30.02 -24.44
C LEU A 207 9.76 -30.24 -25.88
N CYS A 208 9.59 -31.50 -26.32
CA CYS A 208 9.27 -31.82 -27.71
C CYS A 208 7.82 -32.30 -27.90
N GLY A 209 7.07 -31.64 -28.80
CA GLY A 209 5.72 -32.04 -29.20
C GLY A 209 4.61 -31.79 -28.18
N MET A 210 4.68 -30.70 -27.40
CA MET A 210 3.56 -30.28 -26.54
C MET A 210 2.39 -29.76 -27.40
N GLY A 211 1.16 -30.19 -27.12
CA GLY A 211 0.01 -29.76 -27.89
C GLY A 211 -1.34 -30.20 -27.33
N ALA A 212 -2.39 -29.47 -27.72
CA ALA A 212 -3.79 -29.87 -27.51
C ALA A 212 -4.64 -29.59 -28.74
N GLY A 213 -5.75 -30.33 -28.89
CA GLY A 213 -6.66 -30.22 -30.03
C GLY A 213 -8.08 -30.75 -29.80
N TYR A 214 -9.03 -30.23 -30.59
CA TYR A 214 -10.43 -30.65 -30.54
C TYR A 214 -10.61 -32.09 -31.03
N GLN A 215 -10.85 -33.03 -30.10
CA GLN A 215 -11.22 -34.42 -30.43
C GLN A 215 -12.53 -34.50 -31.24
N ARG A 216 -13.48 -33.63 -30.91
CA ARG A 216 -14.82 -33.56 -31.50
C ARG A 216 -15.43 -32.19 -31.21
N TRP A 217 -15.86 -31.48 -32.24
CA TRP A 217 -16.75 -30.32 -32.04
C TRP A 217 -18.18 -30.83 -31.78
N VAL A 218 -18.71 -30.61 -30.58
CA VAL A 218 -20.06 -31.07 -30.22
C VAL A 218 -21.10 -30.07 -30.73
N ARG A 219 -21.99 -30.53 -31.61
CA ARG A 219 -23.05 -29.71 -32.18
C ARG A 219 -24.17 -29.49 -31.17
N ASN A 220 -24.19 -28.32 -30.55
CA ASN A 220 -25.40 -27.82 -29.88
C ASN A 220 -26.55 -27.75 -30.89
N VAL A 221 -27.72 -28.29 -30.52
CA VAL A 221 -28.86 -28.41 -31.43
C VAL A 221 -29.41 -27.02 -31.75
N GLY A 222 -29.22 -26.59 -33.00
CA GLY A 222 -29.58 -25.25 -33.49
C GLY A 222 -28.41 -24.27 -33.64
N ALA A 223 -27.19 -24.62 -33.20
CA ALA A 223 -26.01 -23.79 -33.45
C ALA A 223 -25.65 -23.81 -34.95
N THR A 224 -25.56 -22.63 -35.56
CA THR A 224 -25.29 -22.44 -37.01
C THR A 224 -23.84 -22.07 -37.32
N HIS A 225 -23.05 -21.71 -36.31
CA HIS A 225 -21.72 -21.11 -36.43
C HIS A 225 -20.80 -21.61 -35.30
N CYS A 226 -19.50 -21.32 -35.42
CA CYS A 226 -18.54 -21.48 -34.33
C CYS A 226 -18.48 -20.24 -33.43
N GLU A 227 -18.47 -20.48 -32.12
CA GLU A 227 -17.90 -19.54 -31.15
C GLU A 227 -16.38 -19.41 -31.36
N PRO A 228 -15.74 -18.32 -30.90
CA PRO A 228 -14.29 -18.18 -30.93
C PRO A 228 -13.57 -19.28 -30.13
N GLY A 229 -12.57 -19.92 -30.72
CA GLY A 229 -11.69 -20.87 -30.03
C GLY A 229 -10.60 -20.17 -29.21
N VAL A 230 -9.52 -20.90 -28.94
CA VAL A 230 -8.29 -20.36 -28.36
C VAL A 230 -7.72 -19.27 -29.28
N GLY A 231 -7.24 -18.18 -28.69
CA GLY A 231 -6.52 -17.12 -29.41
C GLY A 231 -7.40 -16.06 -30.08
N LEU A 232 -8.70 -16.02 -29.79
CA LEU A 232 -9.60 -14.93 -30.18
C LEU A 232 -10.53 -14.54 -29.02
N VAL A 233 -10.63 -13.24 -28.74
CA VAL A 233 -11.57 -12.70 -27.75
C VAL A 233 -12.99 -12.67 -28.31
N GLY A 234 -13.96 -13.14 -27.53
CA GLY A 234 -15.39 -12.99 -27.82
C GLY A 234 -16.29 -13.76 -26.86
N THR A 235 -17.60 -13.53 -26.94
CA THR A 235 -18.61 -14.23 -26.12
C THR A 235 -18.60 -15.73 -26.38
N GLY A 236 -18.71 -16.54 -25.33
CA GLY A 236 -18.82 -18.01 -25.43
C GLY A 236 -17.54 -18.75 -25.85
N GLY A 237 -16.49 -18.02 -26.22
CA GLY A 237 -15.20 -18.58 -26.59
C GLY A 237 -14.23 -18.78 -25.41
N LEU A 238 -13.08 -19.40 -25.69
CA LEU A 238 -12.01 -19.54 -24.70
C LEU A 238 -11.23 -18.24 -24.50
N GLY A 239 -11.05 -17.42 -25.54
CA GLY A 239 -10.36 -16.12 -25.41
C GLY A 239 -8.86 -16.20 -25.67
N ILE A 240 -8.14 -15.19 -25.17
CA ILE A 240 -6.68 -15.14 -25.14
C ILE A 240 -6.24 -15.25 -23.67
N GLY A 241 -5.32 -16.18 -23.40
CA GLY A 241 -4.76 -16.47 -22.09
C GLY A 241 -3.75 -17.61 -22.22
N PRO A 242 -2.96 -17.91 -21.17
CA PRO A 242 -1.98 -18.99 -21.22
C PRO A 242 -2.65 -20.33 -21.53
N VAL A 243 -2.06 -21.12 -22.42
CA VAL A 243 -2.55 -22.48 -22.74
C VAL A 243 -1.71 -23.56 -22.05
N VAL A 244 -0.45 -23.27 -21.81
CA VAL A 244 0.57 -24.17 -21.29
C VAL A 244 1.46 -23.40 -20.32
N GLU A 245 1.86 -24.05 -19.24
CA GLU A 245 2.80 -23.54 -18.23
C GLU A 245 3.86 -24.58 -17.88
N GLY A 246 4.93 -24.14 -17.25
CA GLY A 246 5.88 -24.99 -16.54
C GLY A 246 6.90 -24.15 -15.78
N GLN A 247 7.97 -24.79 -15.34
CA GLN A 247 9.08 -24.15 -14.65
C GLN A 247 10.43 -24.62 -15.24
N ILE A 248 11.46 -23.81 -15.02
CA ILE A 248 12.87 -24.08 -15.34
C ILE A 248 13.63 -24.14 -14.01
N ASP A 249 14.27 -25.28 -13.74
CA ASP A 249 15.27 -25.41 -12.69
C ASP A 249 16.54 -24.67 -13.12
N THR A 250 16.98 -23.72 -12.29
CA THR A 250 18.18 -22.89 -12.52
C THR A 250 19.38 -23.34 -11.70
N SER A 251 19.23 -24.29 -10.76
CA SER A 251 20.29 -24.69 -9.83
C SER A 251 21.58 -25.14 -10.54
N GLY A 252 21.43 -25.94 -11.60
CA GLY A 252 22.52 -26.39 -12.47
C GLY A 252 22.96 -25.41 -13.56
N LEU A 253 22.26 -24.28 -13.76
CA LEU A 253 22.55 -23.30 -14.80
C LEU A 253 23.59 -22.27 -14.32
N PRO A 254 24.80 -22.21 -14.90
CA PRO A 254 25.74 -21.14 -14.58
C PRO A 254 25.17 -19.76 -14.91
N ALA A 255 25.55 -18.75 -14.14
CA ALA A 255 25.17 -17.37 -14.39
C ALA A 255 25.51 -16.90 -15.81
N GLY A 256 24.63 -16.07 -16.38
CA GLY A 256 24.70 -15.55 -17.73
C GLY A 256 23.33 -15.42 -18.41
N THR A 257 23.33 -14.93 -19.65
CA THR A 257 22.11 -14.79 -20.46
C THR A 257 21.65 -16.13 -21.04
N TYR A 258 20.33 -16.35 -21.06
CA TYR A 258 19.65 -17.49 -21.66
C TYR A 258 18.53 -17.01 -22.61
N THR A 259 18.01 -17.92 -23.42
CA THR A 259 16.84 -17.70 -24.27
C THR A 259 15.93 -18.90 -24.21
N LEU A 260 14.69 -18.67 -23.78
CA LEU A 260 13.60 -19.62 -23.97
C LEU A 260 13.00 -19.39 -25.36
N LYS A 261 12.76 -20.47 -26.11
CA LYS A 261 12.37 -20.40 -27.53
C LYS A 261 11.27 -21.39 -27.85
N LEU A 262 10.14 -20.90 -28.32
CA LEU A 262 9.00 -21.70 -28.76
C LEU A 262 9.04 -21.89 -30.28
N ILE A 263 9.06 -23.15 -30.72
CA ILE A 263 9.09 -23.55 -32.13
C ILE A 263 7.77 -24.24 -32.48
N PRO A 264 6.84 -23.55 -33.19
CA PRO A 264 5.63 -24.17 -33.69
C PRO A 264 5.95 -25.36 -34.61
N ARG A 265 5.20 -26.45 -34.45
CA ARG A 265 5.36 -27.68 -35.24
C ARG A 265 4.24 -27.85 -36.28
N PRO A 266 4.53 -28.52 -37.40
CA PRO A 266 3.51 -28.99 -38.33
C PRO A 266 2.44 -29.78 -37.60
N GLY A 267 1.17 -29.52 -37.95
CA GLY A 267 0.02 -30.06 -37.24
C GLY A 267 -0.83 -28.98 -36.57
N THR A 268 -0.29 -27.80 -36.28
CA THR A 268 -1.09 -26.64 -35.81
C THR A 268 -2.11 -26.21 -36.88
N ASN A 269 -3.39 -26.13 -36.51
CA ASN A 269 -4.51 -25.82 -37.42
C ASN A 269 -5.35 -24.64 -36.91
N ALA A 270 -5.86 -23.82 -37.82
CA ALA A 270 -6.80 -22.74 -37.54
C ALA A 270 -8.26 -23.18 -37.76
N LEU A 271 -9.16 -22.75 -36.87
CA LEU A 271 -10.60 -23.00 -36.96
C LEU A 271 -11.22 -22.16 -38.09
N ARG A 272 -12.10 -22.76 -38.89
CA ARG A 272 -12.70 -22.14 -40.08
C ARG A 272 -13.76 -21.08 -39.75
N GLY A 273 -13.73 -19.98 -40.50
CA GLY A 273 -14.73 -18.90 -40.41
C GLY A 273 -16.09 -19.24 -41.02
N ASP A 274 -16.12 -20.08 -42.05
CA ASP A 274 -17.34 -20.52 -42.75
C ASP A 274 -17.95 -21.82 -42.18
N LEU A 275 -17.59 -22.19 -40.95
CA LEU A 275 -18.05 -23.45 -40.39
C LEU A 275 -19.52 -23.40 -40.01
N ASN A 276 -20.34 -24.06 -40.83
CA ASN A 276 -21.76 -24.24 -40.63
C ASN A 276 -22.01 -25.64 -40.07
N LEU A 277 -22.23 -25.71 -38.76
CA LEU A 277 -22.40 -26.98 -38.03
C LEU A 277 -23.62 -27.79 -38.50
N LEU A 278 -24.60 -27.17 -39.16
CA LEU A 278 -25.76 -27.85 -39.76
C LEU A 278 -25.45 -28.46 -41.14
N ALA A 279 -24.35 -28.06 -41.79
CA ALA A 279 -23.93 -28.58 -43.09
C ALA A 279 -22.99 -29.79 -42.95
N ALA A 280 -22.99 -30.65 -43.97
CA ALA A 280 -21.97 -31.70 -44.13
C ALA A 280 -20.71 -31.09 -44.77
N GLN A 281 -19.78 -30.61 -43.94
CA GLN A 281 -18.49 -30.05 -44.37
C GLN A 281 -17.35 -31.05 -44.10
N ALA A 282 -16.36 -31.11 -45.00
CA ALA A 282 -15.33 -32.16 -45.01
C ALA A 282 -14.26 -32.06 -43.89
N ALA A 283 -14.06 -30.88 -43.32
CA ALA A 283 -13.13 -30.62 -42.21
C ALA A 283 -13.63 -29.41 -41.40
N PHE A 284 -13.36 -29.36 -40.08
CA PHE A 284 -13.73 -28.21 -39.25
C PHE A 284 -12.62 -27.13 -39.15
N ALA A 285 -11.39 -27.52 -39.46
CA ALA A 285 -10.20 -26.68 -39.42
C ALA A 285 -9.40 -26.83 -40.72
N THR A 286 -8.40 -25.98 -40.90
CA THR A 286 -7.36 -26.11 -41.95
C THR A 286 -5.98 -25.80 -41.35
N VAL A 287 -4.91 -26.21 -42.01
CA VAL A 287 -3.54 -25.91 -41.58
C VAL A 287 -3.36 -24.38 -41.58
N ALA A 288 -2.83 -23.83 -40.51
CA ALA A 288 -2.52 -22.40 -40.46
C ALA A 288 -1.39 -22.09 -41.47
N GLU A 289 -1.61 -21.09 -42.32
CA GLU A 289 -0.71 -20.75 -43.42
C GLU A 289 0.58 -20.08 -42.94
N GLN A 290 0.53 -19.44 -41.76
CA GLN A 290 1.68 -18.92 -41.04
C GLN A 290 1.67 -19.40 -39.59
N LEU A 291 2.85 -19.79 -39.08
CA LEU A 291 3.08 -20.16 -37.69
C LEU A 291 4.21 -19.29 -37.14
N VAL A 292 3.89 -18.43 -36.19
CA VAL A 292 4.84 -17.46 -35.61
C VAL A 292 5.25 -17.94 -34.22
N GLY A 293 6.46 -18.49 -34.12
CA GLY A 293 7.09 -18.82 -32.85
C GLY A 293 7.68 -17.60 -32.18
N ASP A 294 8.12 -17.76 -30.93
CA ASP A 294 8.58 -16.65 -30.09
C ASP A 294 9.85 -16.99 -29.29
N THR A 295 10.53 -15.95 -28.82
CA THR A 295 11.76 -16.04 -28.02
C THR A 295 11.79 -14.96 -26.95
N VAL A 296 11.99 -15.35 -25.70
CA VAL A 296 12.20 -14.43 -24.57
C VAL A 296 13.57 -14.70 -23.94
N THR A 297 14.33 -13.64 -23.70
CA THR A 297 15.65 -13.71 -23.05
C THR A 297 15.57 -13.40 -21.56
N PHE A 298 16.44 -14.03 -20.78
CA PHE A 298 16.59 -13.77 -19.35
C PHE A 298 18.05 -13.92 -18.93
N VAL A 299 18.38 -13.46 -17.73
CA VAL A 299 19.70 -13.58 -17.12
C VAL A 299 19.56 -14.38 -15.83
N VAL A 300 20.30 -15.48 -15.74
CA VAL A 300 20.58 -16.10 -14.44
C VAL A 300 21.72 -15.30 -13.82
N THR A 301 21.51 -14.69 -12.66
CA THR A 301 22.58 -14.02 -11.91
C THR A 301 23.34 -15.03 -11.05
N GLU A 302 24.59 -14.72 -10.70
CA GLU A 302 25.25 -15.44 -9.59
C GLU A 302 24.39 -15.23 -8.32
N PRO A 303 24.28 -16.25 -7.45
CA PRO A 303 23.54 -16.10 -6.20
C PRO A 303 24.30 -15.15 -5.27
N LEU A 304 23.57 -14.40 -4.44
CA LEU A 304 24.14 -13.44 -3.50
C LEU A 304 24.87 -14.13 -2.35
N CYS A 305 24.35 -15.25 -1.87
CA CYS A 305 25.04 -16.19 -0.99
C CYS A 305 24.87 -17.65 -1.45
N ILE A 306 25.78 -18.54 -1.02
CA ILE A 306 25.77 -19.98 -1.35
C ILE A 306 25.59 -20.82 -0.06
N GLU A 307 26.14 -20.36 1.05
CA GLU A 307 25.84 -20.84 2.41
C GLU A 307 25.45 -19.67 3.33
N ASP A 308 24.80 -19.96 4.46
CA ASP A 308 24.28 -18.92 5.38
C ASP A 308 25.36 -17.90 5.81
N ALA A 309 26.61 -18.37 5.94
CA ALA A 309 27.78 -17.56 6.31
C ALA A 309 28.27 -16.60 5.19
N ASP A 310 27.78 -16.73 3.95
CA ASP A 310 27.97 -15.71 2.90
C ASP A 310 26.95 -14.56 3.05
N CYS A 311 25.82 -14.78 3.76
CA CYS A 311 24.75 -13.80 3.93
C CYS A 311 24.95 -12.90 5.18
N GLU A 312 25.83 -13.30 6.11
CA GLU A 312 26.20 -12.59 7.35
C GLU A 312 26.49 -11.10 7.10
N ASP A 313 25.58 -10.22 7.54
CA ASP A 313 25.78 -8.75 7.47
C ASP A 313 26.42 -8.17 8.75
N GLY A 314 26.38 -8.92 9.84
CA GLY A 314 26.97 -8.60 11.14
C GLY A 314 26.00 -7.97 12.14
N ASP A 315 24.71 -7.83 11.83
CA ASP A 315 23.67 -7.54 12.81
C ASP A 315 23.39 -8.79 13.65
N LEU A 316 23.83 -8.78 14.92
CA LEU A 316 23.55 -9.88 15.84
C LEU A 316 22.05 -10.01 16.19
N CYS A 317 21.22 -9.09 15.71
CA CYS A 317 19.76 -9.11 15.81
C CYS A 317 19.04 -9.55 14.53
N THR A 318 19.74 -10.16 13.56
CA THR A 318 19.12 -10.99 12.52
C THR A 318 19.59 -12.45 12.60
N VAL A 319 18.80 -13.34 11.98
CA VAL A 319 19.20 -14.69 11.62
C VAL A 319 19.43 -14.69 10.12
N ASP A 320 20.70 -14.58 9.73
CA ASP A 320 21.10 -14.51 8.33
C ASP A 320 21.12 -15.91 7.72
N SER A 321 20.47 -16.07 6.55
CA SER A 321 20.26 -17.37 5.93
C SER A 321 20.21 -17.30 4.40
N CYS A 322 20.74 -18.34 3.75
CA CYS A 322 20.82 -18.46 2.30
C CYS A 322 19.57 -19.16 1.74
N VAL A 323 18.54 -18.40 1.40
CA VAL A 323 17.26 -18.96 0.94
C VAL A 323 17.13 -18.82 -0.57
N GLY A 324 17.47 -19.89 -1.30
CA GLY A 324 17.31 -19.95 -2.76
C GLY A 324 18.35 -19.15 -3.56
N GLY A 325 19.42 -18.69 -2.91
CA GLY A 325 20.48 -17.88 -3.49
C GLY A 325 20.39 -16.38 -3.17
N ASP A 326 19.37 -15.95 -2.42
CA ASP A 326 19.24 -14.59 -1.88
C ASP A 326 19.52 -14.58 -0.37
N CYS A 327 20.11 -13.49 0.13
CA CYS A 327 20.28 -13.26 1.58
C CYS A 327 18.91 -12.99 2.22
N VAL A 328 18.55 -13.75 3.24
CA VAL A 328 17.36 -13.49 4.07
C VAL A 328 17.82 -13.34 5.52
N ASN A 329 17.79 -12.08 5.97
CA ASN A 329 18.24 -11.64 7.27
C ASN A 329 16.98 -11.43 8.12
N GLU A 330 16.45 -12.51 8.70
CA GLU A 330 15.19 -12.45 9.47
C GLU A 330 15.45 -11.85 10.85
N PRO A 331 14.81 -10.73 11.26
CA PRO A 331 15.05 -10.15 12.58
C PRO A 331 14.77 -11.16 13.70
N ILE A 332 15.66 -11.24 14.69
CA ILE A 332 15.49 -12.10 15.86
C ILE A 332 14.20 -11.70 16.58
N ASP A 333 13.25 -12.64 16.65
CA ASP A 333 12.00 -12.48 17.39
C ASP A 333 12.26 -12.51 18.91
N CYS A 334 12.62 -11.35 19.44
CA CYS A 334 12.69 -11.08 20.87
C CYS A 334 11.33 -10.82 21.52
N GLY A 335 10.22 -10.99 20.79
CA GLY A 335 8.86 -10.90 21.31
C GLY A 335 8.48 -9.49 21.76
N SER A 336 8.51 -9.25 23.08
CA SER A 336 8.30 -7.92 23.67
C SER A 336 9.60 -7.19 23.96
N GLU A 337 10.73 -7.91 23.98
CA GLU A 337 12.04 -7.39 24.32
C GLU A 337 12.69 -6.74 23.10
N VAL A 338 13.45 -5.65 23.30
CA VAL A 338 14.29 -5.09 22.25
C VAL A 338 15.46 -6.06 22.03
N CYS A 339 15.78 -6.43 20.80
CA CYS A 339 17.02 -7.19 20.57
C CYS A 339 18.23 -6.26 20.77
N ASN A 340 19.22 -6.67 21.57
CA ASN A 340 20.45 -5.91 21.74
C ASN A 340 21.45 -6.21 20.60
N PRO A 341 21.74 -5.25 19.69
CA PRO A 341 22.61 -5.49 18.54
C PRO A 341 24.07 -5.73 18.92
N ASP A 342 24.51 -5.38 20.14
CA ASP A 342 25.89 -5.65 20.60
C ASP A 342 26.09 -7.11 21.06
N THR A 343 25.02 -7.88 21.28
CA THR A 343 25.09 -9.22 21.89
C THR A 343 24.20 -10.28 21.24
N GLY A 344 23.22 -9.89 20.42
CA GLY A 344 22.17 -10.78 19.91
C GLY A 344 21.27 -11.35 21.00
N THR A 345 21.26 -10.73 22.18
CA THR A 345 20.39 -11.13 23.30
C THR A 345 19.25 -10.14 23.45
N CYS A 346 18.05 -10.68 23.56
CA CYS A 346 16.84 -9.92 23.88
C CYS A 346 16.97 -9.20 25.24
N VAL A 347 16.46 -7.96 25.32
CA VAL A 347 16.49 -7.08 26.51
C VAL A 347 15.17 -6.30 26.70
N GLU A 348 14.53 -6.43 27.88
CA GLU A 348 13.14 -6.01 28.21
C GLU A 348 12.60 -4.75 27.48
N CYS A 349 12.87 -3.53 27.96
CA CYS A 349 13.15 -2.33 27.14
C CYS A 349 14.67 -2.10 27.32
N LEU A 350 15.19 -0.97 26.87
CA LEU A 350 16.40 -0.46 27.51
C LEU A 350 15.97 0.20 28.85
N GLU A 351 15.27 -0.60 29.71
CA GLU A 351 14.47 -0.24 30.89
C GLU A 351 15.03 -0.72 32.23
N ASP A 352 14.26 -0.58 33.30
CA ASP A 352 14.80 -0.29 34.64
C ASP A 352 14.94 -1.51 35.53
N SER A 353 14.27 -2.59 35.14
CA SER A 353 14.66 -3.95 35.51
C SER A 353 15.93 -4.41 34.77
N HIS A 354 16.26 -3.76 33.64
CA HIS A 354 17.53 -3.90 32.92
C HIS A 354 18.59 -2.85 33.34
N CYS A 355 18.19 -1.80 34.06
CA CYS A 355 19.04 -0.84 34.76
C CYS A 355 18.92 -1.03 36.28
N ALA A 356 19.16 0.02 37.08
CA ALA A 356 19.25 -0.09 38.53
C ALA A 356 17.93 0.23 39.24
N THR A 357 17.80 -0.31 40.46
CA THR A 357 16.67 -0.02 41.36
C THR A 357 16.64 1.47 41.75
N GLY A 358 15.93 2.28 40.96
CA GLY A 358 15.83 3.75 41.11
C GLY A 358 15.62 4.53 39.80
N GLU A 359 15.56 3.85 38.65
CA GLU A 359 15.47 4.46 37.31
C GLU A 359 14.11 4.12 36.60
N ILE A 360 13.76 4.80 35.49
CA ILE A 360 12.53 4.66 34.67
C ILE A 360 12.79 4.79 33.14
N CYS A 361 12.30 3.88 32.27
CA CYS A 361 12.56 3.84 30.79
C CYS A 361 11.80 4.98 30.11
N ASP A 362 12.52 5.91 29.48
CA ASP A 362 11.96 6.85 28.52
C ASP A 362 12.67 6.70 27.18
N GLY A 363 11.91 6.45 26.12
CA GLY A 363 12.44 6.36 24.75
C GLY A 363 13.57 5.35 24.51
N ASN A 364 13.62 4.25 25.26
CA ASN A 364 14.74 3.29 25.32
C ASN A 364 16.00 3.82 26.04
N GLU A 365 15.85 4.57 27.14
CA GLU A 365 16.94 4.87 28.09
C GLU A 365 16.41 4.99 29.53
N CYS A 366 17.09 4.39 30.50
CA CYS A 366 16.70 4.42 31.91
C CYS A 366 17.15 5.71 32.61
N VAL A 367 16.23 6.48 33.21
CA VAL A 367 16.56 7.74 33.90
C VAL A 367 16.16 7.72 35.38
N SER A 368 17.02 8.23 36.27
CA SER A 368 16.67 8.35 37.70
C SER A 368 15.48 9.30 37.89
N SER A 369 14.56 9.00 38.81
CA SER A 369 13.30 9.74 38.98
C SER A 369 13.49 11.21 39.43
N HIS A 370 13.76 12.10 38.47
CA HIS A 370 13.91 13.53 38.70
C HIS A 370 12.52 14.14 38.92
N GLN A 371 12.23 14.57 40.14
CA GLN A 371 11.08 15.43 40.40
C GLN A 371 11.48 16.86 40.03
N ASP A 372 11.02 17.30 38.87
CA ASP A 372 11.15 18.70 38.46
C ASP A 372 10.42 19.61 39.47
N PRO A 373 11.00 20.76 39.86
CA PRO A 373 10.31 21.70 40.74
C PRO A 373 9.01 22.21 40.11
N PRO A 374 7.96 22.46 40.90
CA PRO A 374 6.69 22.96 40.40
C PRO A 374 6.87 24.31 39.69
N TYR A 375 6.09 24.53 38.63
CA TYR A 375 6.09 25.78 37.87
C TYR A 375 4.67 26.24 37.53
N LEU A 376 4.53 27.52 37.18
CA LEU A 376 3.26 28.11 36.76
C LEU A 376 2.98 27.72 35.30
N VAL A 377 1.79 27.18 35.02
CA VAL A 377 1.41 26.59 33.73
C VAL A 377 0.53 27.54 32.90
N SER A 378 -0.42 28.23 33.52
CA SER A 378 -1.22 29.28 32.84
C SER A 378 -1.82 30.29 33.81
N ALA A 379 -2.13 31.48 33.30
CA ALA A 379 -2.81 32.54 34.04
C ALA A 379 -4.01 33.08 33.25
N TRP A 380 -5.13 33.33 33.94
CA TRP A 380 -6.39 33.73 33.32
C TRP A 380 -7.04 34.88 34.07
N ASN A 381 -7.65 35.85 33.38
CA ASN A 381 -8.53 36.84 33.99
C ASN A 381 -10.00 36.55 33.64
N THR A 382 -10.77 36.16 34.64
CA THR A 382 -12.20 35.90 34.56
C THR A 382 -13.00 37.13 35.00
N ILE A 383 -13.91 37.58 34.14
CA ILE A 383 -14.81 38.71 34.38
C ILE A 383 -16.26 38.28 34.08
N GLU A 384 -17.20 38.78 34.87
CA GLU A 384 -18.64 38.59 34.68
C GLU A 384 -19.21 39.57 33.64
N HIS A 385 -19.89 39.03 32.62
CA HIS A 385 -20.57 39.75 31.55
C HIS A 385 -22.09 39.71 31.77
N GLY A 386 -22.62 40.69 32.50
CA GLY A 386 -23.96 40.65 33.07
C GLY A 386 -24.19 39.43 33.98
N SER A 387 -25.33 39.38 34.67
CA SER A 387 -25.53 38.40 35.74
C SER A 387 -25.32 36.94 35.28
N GLY A 388 -24.32 36.29 35.86
CA GLY A 388 -24.04 34.85 35.76
C GLY A 388 -23.22 34.37 34.56
N ASN A 389 -22.66 35.24 33.71
CA ASN A 389 -21.92 34.81 32.50
C ASN A 389 -20.43 35.14 32.66
N LEU A 390 -19.65 34.19 33.17
CA LEU A 390 -18.20 34.35 33.35
C LEU A 390 -17.46 34.06 32.04
N PHE A 391 -16.53 34.94 31.66
CA PHE A 391 -15.63 34.73 30.53
C PHE A 391 -14.18 34.97 30.95
N ALA A 392 -13.32 33.98 30.70
CA ALA A 392 -11.90 34.01 31.00
C ALA A 392 -11.07 34.42 29.76
N LEU A 393 -10.03 35.21 29.96
CA LEU A 393 -9.01 35.50 28.95
C LEU A 393 -7.64 35.05 29.47
N GLU A 394 -6.91 34.29 28.66
CA GLU A 394 -5.55 33.81 28.97
C GLU A 394 -4.52 34.95 28.90
N PHE A 395 -3.55 34.95 29.80
CA PHE A 395 -2.41 35.87 29.83
C PHE A 395 -1.10 35.07 29.94
N PRO A 396 -0.09 35.37 29.10
CA PRO A 396 1.23 34.77 29.23
C PRO A 396 1.89 35.08 30.57
N ILE A 397 2.67 34.11 31.02
CA ILE A 397 3.55 34.19 32.18
C ILE A 397 4.85 34.92 31.77
N GLY A 398 5.47 35.62 32.70
CA GLY A 398 6.63 36.47 32.43
C GLY A 398 6.28 37.75 31.67
N SER A 399 7.29 38.57 31.39
CA SER A 399 7.12 39.85 30.66
C SER A 399 7.18 39.71 29.14
N ALA A 400 7.62 38.59 28.58
CA ALA A 400 8.03 38.50 27.18
C ALA A 400 6.93 38.82 26.14
N ASP A 401 5.67 38.46 26.41
CA ASP A 401 4.54 38.68 25.49
C ASP A 401 3.26 39.14 26.20
N VAL A 402 3.39 40.10 27.13
CA VAL A 402 2.28 40.65 27.91
C VAL A 402 1.05 40.95 27.04
N LYS A 403 -0.12 40.41 27.39
CA LYS A 403 -1.39 40.73 26.70
C LYS A 403 -2.16 41.81 27.43
N THR A 404 -3.16 42.36 26.76
CA THR A 404 -4.05 43.37 27.33
C THR A 404 -5.38 42.77 27.79
N GLU A 405 -6.00 43.46 28.75
CA GLU A 405 -7.39 43.27 29.13
C GLU A 405 -8.22 44.37 28.45
N PRO A 406 -9.00 44.04 27.39
CA PRO A 406 -9.82 45.03 26.69
C PRO A 406 -11.10 45.42 27.43
N ARG A 407 -11.52 44.67 28.46
CA ARG A 407 -12.80 44.82 29.15
C ARG A 407 -12.71 45.77 30.34
N GLN A 408 -13.70 46.64 30.49
CA GLN A 408 -13.72 47.69 31.52
C GLN A 408 -14.57 47.34 32.75
N ASN A 409 -15.58 46.46 32.62
CA ASN A 409 -16.59 46.13 33.65
C ASN A 409 -16.97 47.28 34.59
N VAL A 410 -17.62 48.32 34.03
CA VAL A 410 -17.90 49.58 34.76
C VAL A 410 -18.88 49.41 35.93
N ASP A 411 -19.76 48.40 35.86
CA ASP A 411 -20.81 48.16 36.86
C ASP A 411 -20.31 47.28 38.02
N ALA A 412 -19.23 46.53 37.81
CA ALA A 412 -18.58 45.70 38.82
C ALA A 412 -17.05 45.59 38.58
N PRO A 413 -16.24 46.58 39.02
CA PRO A 413 -14.81 46.66 38.72
C PRO A 413 -13.98 45.69 39.58
N TYR A 414 -14.22 44.39 39.39
CA TYR A 414 -13.45 43.28 39.96
C TYR A 414 -12.89 42.36 38.86
N TRP A 415 -11.74 41.77 39.12
CA TRP A 415 -11.08 40.74 38.30
C TRP A 415 -10.85 39.51 39.15
N ILE A 416 -11.11 38.32 38.60
CA ILE A 416 -10.76 37.03 39.22
C ILE A 416 -9.59 36.46 38.43
N ILE A 417 -8.40 36.46 39.03
CA ILE A 417 -7.20 35.91 38.40
C ILE A 417 -7.04 34.46 38.82
N THR A 418 -7.10 33.54 37.87
CA THR A 418 -6.89 32.10 38.11
C THR A 418 -5.49 31.71 37.64
N LEU A 419 -4.70 31.13 38.53
CA LEU A 419 -3.33 30.66 38.29
C LEU A 419 -3.28 29.14 38.43
N ASN A 420 -2.81 28.45 37.38
CA ASN A 420 -2.71 27.00 37.34
C ASN A 420 -1.25 26.56 37.44
N PHE A 421 -0.94 25.58 38.30
CA PHE A 421 0.39 25.02 38.52
C PHE A 421 0.53 23.61 37.93
N SER A 422 1.78 23.12 37.84
CA SER A 422 2.11 21.80 37.29
C SER A 422 1.73 20.62 38.20
N GLU A 423 1.54 20.86 39.50
CA GLU A 423 1.18 19.87 40.52
C GLU A 423 0.45 20.56 41.70
N ASP A 424 0.03 19.79 42.71
CA ASP A 424 -0.66 20.32 43.90
C ASP A 424 0.27 21.20 44.75
N MET A 425 -0.15 22.43 45.04
CA MET A 425 0.63 23.46 45.74
C MET A 425 0.02 23.83 47.10
N GLU A 426 0.88 24.25 48.03
CA GLU A 426 0.51 24.91 49.27
C GLU A 426 1.46 26.09 49.59
N ALA A 427 0.99 27.04 50.38
CA ALA A 427 1.84 28.09 50.94
C ALA A 427 2.81 27.52 51.98
N VAL A 428 4.01 28.08 52.08
CA VAL A 428 5.09 27.53 52.89
C VAL A 428 4.80 27.63 54.39
N ASP A 429 4.10 28.66 54.84
CA ASP A 429 3.72 28.86 56.25
C ASP A 429 2.31 28.31 56.60
N GLY A 430 1.39 28.29 55.63
CA GLY A 430 0.04 27.74 55.73
C GLY A 430 -1.10 28.67 55.26
N SER A 431 -0.84 29.92 54.87
CA SER A 431 -1.84 30.84 54.30
C SER A 431 -1.31 31.57 53.06
N VAL A 432 -2.22 32.08 52.20
CA VAL A 432 -1.83 32.83 50.99
C VAL A 432 -2.10 34.32 51.22
N GLU A 433 -1.04 35.11 51.35
CA GLU A 433 -1.14 36.47 51.89
C GLU A 433 -0.56 37.56 50.96
N LEU A 434 -1.11 38.78 51.07
CA LEU A 434 -0.63 39.93 50.32
C LEU A 434 0.66 40.46 50.94
N GLY A 435 1.78 40.28 50.23
CA GLY A 435 3.11 40.73 50.64
C GLY A 435 4.11 39.60 50.89
N ASP A 436 3.68 38.33 50.89
CA ASP A 436 4.56 37.15 50.91
C ASP A 436 4.29 36.25 49.70
N GLU A 437 3.19 35.48 49.67
CA GLU A 437 2.83 34.68 48.49
C GLU A 437 2.44 35.54 47.31
N ILE A 438 1.72 36.64 47.51
CA ILE A 438 1.20 37.48 46.43
C ILE A 438 1.73 38.89 46.54
N VAL A 439 2.47 39.34 45.52
CA VAL A 439 2.93 40.73 45.38
C VAL A 439 2.22 41.37 44.20
N LEU A 440 1.56 42.52 44.45
CA LEU A 440 0.83 43.30 43.44
C LEU A 440 1.47 44.68 43.27
N ASN A 441 1.58 45.17 42.04
CA ASN A 441 2.01 46.56 41.80
C ASN A 441 0.87 47.60 41.86
N GLN A 442 -0.39 47.16 41.71
CA GLN A 442 -1.62 47.97 41.83
C GLN A 442 -2.87 47.07 41.96
N ALA A 443 -4.07 47.67 41.88
CA ALA A 443 -5.36 47.10 42.31
C ALA A 443 -5.44 46.85 43.83
N LEU A 444 -6.65 46.62 44.32
CA LEU A 444 -6.94 46.34 45.74
C LEU A 444 -7.16 44.84 45.93
N PHE A 445 -6.35 44.20 46.76
CA PHE A 445 -6.51 42.78 47.08
C PHE A 445 -7.81 42.51 47.85
N GLY A 446 -8.68 41.66 47.31
CA GLY A 446 -9.90 41.17 47.96
C GLY A 446 -9.72 39.84 48.70
N GLY A 447 -8.70 39.06 48.34
CA GLY A 447 -8.37 37.77 48.93
C GLY A 447 -7.78 36.81 47.90
N ALA A 448 -7.24 35.67 48.35
CA ALA A 448 -6.84 34.57 47.50
C ALA A 448 -7.04 33.23 48.22
N TYR A 449 -7.29 32.15 47.47
CA TYR A 449 -7.39 30.79 47.98
C TYR A 449 -7.24 29.75 46.87
N PHE A 450 -6.80 28.55 47.23
CA PHE A 450 -6.79 27.40 46.32
C PHE A 450 -8.22 26.86 46.12
N VAL A 451 -8.68 26.81 44.87
CA VAL A 451 -9.96 26.19 44.45
C VAL A 451 -9.82 24.67 44.38
N SER A 452 -8.67 24.24 43.85
CA SER A 452 -8.14 22.88 43.85
C SER A 452 -6.63 22.96 44.11
N GLY A 453 -5.95 21.84 44.36
CA GLY A 453 -4.51 21.87 44.71
C GLY A 453 -3.64 22.52 43.62
N THR A 454 -4.01 22.37 42.35
CA THR A 454 -3.31 22.98 41.20
C THR A 454 -3.77 24.40 40.86
N GLU A 455 -4.81 24.95 41.51
CA GLU A 455 -5.54 26.14 41.03
C GLU A 455 -5.73 27.19 42.12
N LEU A 456 -5.07 28.34 41.98
CA LEU A 456 -5.15 29.48 42.89
C LEU A 456 -6.01 30.59 42.28
N GLU A 457 -7.12 30.95 42.93
CA GLU A 457 -7.90 32.16 42.62
C GLU A 457 -7.39 33.35 43.44
N ILE A 458 -7.22 34.49 42.78
CA ILE A 458 -6.87 35.80 43.36
C ILE A 458 -7.96 36.81 42.99
N PHE A 459 -8.63 37.37 43.99
CA PHE A 459 -9.69 38.35 43.83
C PHE A 459 -9.12 39.76 43.91
N LEU A 460 -9.29 40.53 42.83
CA LEU A 460 -8.85 41.92 42.75
C LEU A 460 -10.06 42.85 42.62
N MET A 461 -10.12 43.86 43.48
CA MET A 461 -11.06 44.97 43.47
C MET A 461 -10.35 46.26 43.00
N ASP A 462 -11.10 47.31 42.70
CA ASP A 462 -10.57 48.60 42.22
C ASP A 462 -9.50 48.40 41.11
N VAL A 463 -9.91 47.63 40.09
CA VAL A 463 -9.03 47.12 39.03
C VAL A 463 -8.33 48.25 38.24
N PRO A 464 -7.18 47.96 37.59
CA PRO A 464 -6.26 48.99 37.11
C PRO A 464 -6.89 50.01 36.15
N ALA A 465 -6.44 51.27 36.24
CA ALA A 465 -6.92 52.31 35.34
C ALA A 465 -6.51 52.04 33.89
N ASN A 466 -7.27 52.56 32.92
CA ASN A 466 -6.94 52.42 31.50
C ASN A 466 -5.53 52.96 31.20
N GLN A 467 -4.76 52.23 30.40
CA GLN A 467 -3.35 52.47 30.06
C GLN A 467 -2.34 52.22 31.20
N THR A 468 -2.66 51.29 32.11
CA THR A 468 -1.74 50.83 33.17
C THR A 468 -1.41 49.34 33.02
N CYS A 469 -0.29 48.89 33.61
CA CYS A 469 0.12 47.49 33.57
C CYS A 469 0.20 46.89 34.97
N LEU A 470 -0.78 46.03 35.29
CA LEU A 470 -0.76 45.22 36.50
C LEU A 470 0.36 44.19 36.39
N SER A 471 1.10 44.02 37.48
CA SER A 471 2.02 42.92 37.69
C SER A 471 1.61 42.18 38.95
N ILE A 472 1.52 40.86 38.85
CA ILE A 472 1.23 39.91 39.92
C ILE A 472 2.45 39.00 39.98
N THR A 473 3.11 38.88 41.13
CA THR A 473 4.22 37.93 41.33
C THR A 473 3.84 36.96 42.45
N VAL A 474 4.10 35.67 42.23
CA VAL A 474 3.78 34.60 43.19
C VAL A 474 5.05 34.02 43.80
N SER A 475 5.21 34.17 45.10
CA SER A 475 6.29 33.60 45.93
C SER A 475 5.69 32.65 46.97
N GLY A 476 6.49 32.16 47.92
CA GLY A 476 5.97 31.44 49.10
C GLY A 476 5.37 30.05 48.88
N LEU A 477 5.17 29.58 47.64
CA LEU A 477 4.54 28.30 47.35
C LEU A 477 5.53 27.12 47.24
N ARG A 478 5.10 25.93 47.70
CA ARG A 478 5.76 24.64 47.51
C ARG A 478 4.78 23.57 47.00
N SER A 479 5.32 22.52 46.39
CA SER A 479 4.58 21.29 46.11
C SER A 479 4.20 20.56 47.40
N VAL A 480 2.96 20.06 47.45
CA VAL A 480 2.45 19.17 48.50
C VAL A 480 3.07 17.77 48.42
N ALA A 481 3.46 17.32 47.23
CA ALA A 481 3.97 15.97 46.98
C ALA A 481 5.49 15.85 47.15
N THR A 482 6.24 16.87 46.72
CA THR A 482 7.71 16.85 46.65
C THR A 482 8.37 17.76 47.68
N GLY A 483 7.64 18.77 48.18
CA GLY A 483 8.19 19.83 49.04
C GLY A 483 9.11 20.82 48.32
N LEU A 484 9.29 20.71 47.01
CA LEU A 484 10.06 21.64 46.20
C LEU A 484 9.34 22.99 46.08
N LEU A 485 10.11 24.08 46.07
CA LEU A 485 9.58 25.44 45.88
C LEU A 485 9.20 25.70 44.43
N LEU A 486 8.25 26.61 44.22
CA LEU A 486 7.90 27.14 42.90
C LEU A 486 9.15 27.69 42.16
N ALA A 487 9.32 27.28 40.92
CA ALA A 487 10.42 27.65 40.03
C ALA A 487 9.92 28.09 38.64
N GLY A 488 10.85 28.53 37.80
CA GLY A 488 10.54 29.16 36.50
C GLY A 488 10.07 30.61 36.65
N ASP A 489 9.42 31.13 35.62
CA ASP A 489 8.81 32.46 35.66
C ASP A 489 7.54 32.40 36.54
N ASN A 490 7.48 33.26 37.56
CA ASN A 490 6.46 33.25 38.60
C ASN A 490 5.63 34.54 38.65
N ASP A 491 5.71 35.37 37.61
CA ASP A 491 4.98 36.62 37.48
C ASP A 491 4.08 36.66 36.24
N VAL A 492 3.01 37.47 36.32
CA VAL A 492 2.01 37.65 35.28
C VAL A 492 1.77 39.14 35.11
N HIS A 493 1.85 39.61 33.87
CA HIS A 493 1.62 41.01 33.53
C HIS A 493 0.32 41.16 32.73
N ILE A 494 -0.48 42.17 33.07
CA ILE A 494 -1.79 42.42 32.45
C ILE A 494 -1.90 43.91 32.11
N GLY A 495 -1.89 44.24 30.82
CA GLY A 495 -2.06 45.61 30.35
C GLY A 495 -3.54 46.01 30.30
N ALA A 496 -4.04 46.79 31.27
CA ALA A 496 -5.39 47.33 31.22
C ALA A 496 -5.51 48.35 30.07
N LEU A 497 -6.13 47.97 28.94
CA LEU A 497 -6.23 48.82 27.76
C LEU A 497 -7.62 48.68 27.11
N TYR A 498 -8.58 49.41 27.68
CA TYR A 498 -9.99 49.21 27.37
C TYR A 498 -10.30 49.46 25.89
N GLY A 499 -10.82 48.43 25.22
CA GLY A 499 -11.11 48.45 23.79
C GLY A 499 -9.98 48.00 22.84
N ASP A 500 -8.82 47.55 23.33
CA ASP A 500 -7.83 46.79 22.52
C ASP A 500 -8.32 45.35 22.32
N VAL A 501 -9.48 45.21 21.67
CA VAL A 501 -10.18 43.93 21.53
C VAL A 501 -9.44 42.94 20.62
N ASN A 502 -8.32 43.31 19.98
CA ASN A 502 -7.42 42.37 19.31
C ASN A 502 -6.12 42.08 20.10
N ARG A 503 -5.99 42.65 21.30
CA ARG A 503 -4.94 42.39 22.31
C ARG A 503 -3.52 42.67 21.82
N ASN A 504 -3.33 43.74 21.04
CA ASN A 504 -2.06 44.09 20.39
C ASN A 504 -1.26 45.24 21.06
N LYS A 505 -1.73 45.73 22.21
CA LYS A 505 -1.20 46.89 22.98
C LYS A 505 -1.55 48.27 22.40
N VAL A 506 -2.35 48.39 21.32
CA VAL A 506 -2.73 49.68 20.68
C VAL A 506 -4.16 49.69 20.12
N VAL A 507 -5.06 50.40 20.80
CA VAL A 507 -6.46 50.58 20.36
C VAL A 507 -6.53 51.35 19.04
N ASN A 508 -6.99 50.71 17.96
CA ASN A 508 -6.97 51.29 16.63
C ASN A 508 -8.22 50.95 15.79
N ILE A 509 -8.16 51.16 14.47
CA ILE A 509 -9.29 50.91 13.56
C ILE A 509 -9.61 49.42 13.38
N GLN A 510 -8.64 48.53 13.64
CA GLN A 510 -8.84 47.08 13.65
C GLN A 510 -9.78 46.63 14.78
N ASP A 511 -9.65 47.21 15.97
CA ASP A 511 -10.54 46.96 17.12
C ASP A 511 -11.97 47.38 16.83
N LEU A 512 -12.14 48.59 16.29
CA LEU A 512 -13.45 49.05 15.80
C LEU A 512 -14.01 48.12 14.74
N SER A 513 -13.17 47.51 13.89
CA SER A 513 -13.62 46.52 12.90
C SER A 513 -14.03 45.20 13.55
N ARG A 514 -13.29 44.69 14.55
CA ARG A 514 -13.62 43.46 15.29
C ARG A 514 -14.93 43.63 16.06
N VAL A 515 -15.10 44.67 16.88
CA VAL A 515 -16.38 44.95 17.56
C VAL A 515 -17.51 45.14 16.55
N LYS A 516 -17.30 45.92 15.48
CA LYS A 516 -18.32 46.13 14.44
C LYS A 516 -18.77 44.83 13.76
N SER A 517 -17.88 43.83 13.61
CA SER A 517 -18.23 42.51 13.07
C SER A 517 -19.11 41.67 14.01
N GLN A 518 -19.09 41.97 15.31
CA GLN A 518 -19.79 41.23 16.36
C GLN A 518 -21.05 41.95 16.88
N LEU A 519 -21.43 43.10 16.31
CA LEU A 519 -22.61 43.84 16.72
C LEU A 519 -23.88 42.99 16.66
N PHE A 520 -24.63 43.01 17.75
CA PHE A 520 -25.89 42.28 17.96
C PHE A 520 -25.76 40.75 17.82
N GLN A 521 -24.55 40.20 17.90
CA GLN A 521 -24.34 38.77 18.10
C GLN A 521 -24.47 38.41 19.58
N SER A 522 -24.88 37.18 19.87
CA SER A 522 -24.75 36.62 21.23
C SER A 522 -23.29 36.50 21.63
N ILE A 523 -23.00 36.66 22.91
CA ILE A 523 -21.65 36.51 23.45
C ILE A 523 -21.32 35.03 23.68
N THR A 524 -20.05 34.73 23.45
CA THR A 524 -19.38 33.43 23.52
C THR A 524 -17.92 33.68 23.91
N GLY A 525 -17.17 32.64 24.30
CA GLY A 525 -15.74 32.78 24.56
C GLY A 525 -14.90 33.32 23.38
N LEU A 526 -15.43 33.27 22.14
CA LEU A 526 -14.73 33.77 20.94
C LEU A 526 -14.92 35.28 20.68
N ASN A 527 -15.91 35.91 21.33
CA ASN A 527 -16.26 37.32 21.12
C ASN A 527 -16.54 38.11 22.41
N ALA A 528 -16.33 37.54 23.60
CA ALA A 528 -16.39 38.26 24.88
C ALA A 528 -15.45 39.49 24.93
N ASP A 529 -14.30 39.45 24.24
CA ASP A 529 -13.41 40.61 24.00
C ASP A 529 -14.17 41.87 23.51
N CYS A 530 -15.26 41.69 22.77
CA CYS A 530 -16.02 42.76 22.12
C CYS A 530 -17.18 43.32 22.95
N ASP A 531 -17.51 42.71 24.10
CA ASP A 531 -18.41 43.27 25.11
C ASP A 531 -17.55 44.04 26.12
N VAL A 532 -17.26 45.30 25.77
CA VAL A 532 -16.21 46.12 26.39
C VAL A 532 -16.67 46.67 27.73
N ASN A 533 -17.98 46.83 27.94
CA ASN A 533 -18.54 47.21 29.25
C ASN A 533 -18.97 46.02 30.12
N CYS A 534 -18.94 44.79 29.58
CA CYS A 534 -19.35 43.56 30.26
C CYS A 534 -20.85 43.52 30.61
N ASN A 535 -21.72 44.04 29.74
CA ASN A 535 -23.17 44.09 29.99
C ASN A 535 -23.99 42.93 29.39
N ASN A 536 -23.32 41.94 28.80
CA ASN A 536 -23.90 40.81 28.06
C ASN A 536 -24.59 41.18 26.73
N ALA A 537 -24.21 42.28 26.07
CA ALA A 537 -24.74 42.63 24.75
C ALA A 537 -23.79 43.48 23.89
N ILE A 538 -23.02 42.85 23.00
CA ILE A 538 -22.13 43.55 22.04
C ILE A 538 -22.94 44.50 21.15
N ASN A 539 -22.80 45.81 21.37
CA ASN A 539 -23.66 46.81 20.75
C ASN A 539 -22.92 48.13 20.41
N ILE A 540 -23.68 49.18 20.07
CA ILE A 540 -23.14 50.49 19.71
C ILE A 540 -22.41 51.19 20.86
N VAL A 541 -22.71 50.84 22.12
CA VAL A 541 -22.01 51.32 23.31
C VAL A 541 -20.56 50.85 23.30
N ASP A 542 -20.30 49.57 23.06
CA ASP A 542 -18.95 48.98 23.01
C ASP A 542 -18.12 49.61 21.89
N LEU A 543 -18.72 49.75 20.71
CA LEU A 543 -18.09 50.46 19.59
C LEU A 543 -17.80 51.93 19.94
N SER A 544 -18.60 52.56 20.81
CA SER A 544 -18.33 53.92 21.31
C SER A 544 -17.22 53.97 22.37
N LEU A 545 -17.05 52.91 23.17
CA LEU A 545 -15.97 52.79 24.16
C LEU A 545 -14.61 52.56 23.48
N VAL A 546 -14.53 51.64 22.52
CA VAL A 546 -13.35 51.50 21.65
C VAL A 546 -13.03 52.82 20.96
N LYS A 547 -14.06 53.53 20.43
CA LYS A 547 -13.87 54.83 19.77
C LYS A 547 -13.35 55.91 20.74
N ALA A 548 -13.78 55.90 22.00
CA ALA A 548 -13.30 56.83 23.04
C ALA A 548 -11.84 56.53 23.48
N ASN A 549 -11.35 55.33 23.19
CA ASN A 549 -10.00 54.87 23.52
C ASN A 549 -9.06 54.78 22.31
N LEU A 550 -9.48 55.17 21.10
CA LEU A 550 -8.63 55.19 19.90
C LEU A 550 -7.29 55.91 20.13
N PHE A 551 -6.23 55.32 19.58
CA PHE A 551 -4.83 55.76 19.67
C PHE A 551 -4.24 55.72 21.08
N LYS A 552 -4.93 55.11 22.06
CA LYS A 552 -4.32 54.71 23.32
C LYS A 552 -3.49 53.44 23.13
N SER A 553 -2.38 53.39 23.85
CA SER A 553 -1.57 52.20 24.04
C SER A 553 -1.28 52.00 25.52
N VAL A 554 -0.80 50.80 25.86
CA VAL A 554 -0.23 50.49 27.18
C VAL A 554 1.22 50.05 27.02
N THR A 555 2.05 50.32 28.03
CA THR A 555 3.41 49.81 28.12
C THR A 555 3.52 48.95 29.37
N CYS A 556 4.07 47.76 29.20
CA CYS A 556 4.40 46.80 30.25
C CYS A 556 5.93 46.55 30.19
N PRO A 557 6.49 45.83 31.19
CA PRO A 557 7.89 45.39 31.16
C PRO A 557 8.26 44.59 29.89
#